data_AF-A0A497L919-F1
#
_entry.id   AF-A0A497L919-F1
#
_cell.length_a   1.000
_cell.length_b   1.000
_cell.length_c   1.000
_cell.angle_alpha   90.00
_cell.angle_beta   90.00
_cell.angle_gamma   90.00
#
_symmetry.space_group_name_H-M   'P 1'
#
loop_
_entity.id
_entity.type
_entity.pdbx_description
1 polymer ?
#
loop_
_entity_poly.entity_id
_entity_poly.type
_entity_poly.pdbx_seq_one_letter_code
_entity_poly.pdbx_strand_id
1 'polypeptide(L)'
;RLVSPPMNIPPSHISLLDALILIERVYLPKPFKGRAFGRRVRYIWEVADYGRYITIAEWDPLSDTFRTDFPASIILDRIALRIGKSKEDVLEELWRRKAVLEWMIRNNITELKDVANIIYSYYTDPEKFLKEHEIEVVAAAPSVGFKGEVLASWSPTQKPPSIPVKKPVEETEVKGVEDAINYVIELLSMSDGSIPYWQIFAKASIPKDLIVKALLKLRSEGKIEISEGLIKLKES
;
A
#
# COMPACT_ATOMS: atom_id res chain seq x y z
N ARG A 1 -7.57 -1.92 11.63
CA ARG A 1 -7.68 -1.60 13.08
C ARG A 1 -8.15 -0.16 13.32
N LEU A 2 -7.52 0.86 12.72
CA LEU A 2 -7.95 2.26 12.91
C LEU A 2 -9.40 2.52 12.49
N VAL A 3 -9.82 1.95 11.35
CA VAL A 3 -11.18 2.12 10.80
C VAL A 3 -12.21 1.23 11.48
N SER A 4 -11.79 0.12 12.12
CA SER A 4 -12.70 -0.81 12.79
C SER A 4 -13.02 -0.35 14.22
N PRO A 5 -14.17 -0.72 14.80
CA PRO A 5 -14.40 -0.57 16.24
C PRO A 5 -13.27 -1.24 17.06
N PRO A 6 -12.95 -0.72 18.26
CA PRO A 6 -13.58 0.41 18.94
C PRO A 6 -13.10 1.80 18.46
N MET A 7 -12.13 1.86 17.55
CA MET A 7 -11.53 3.12 17.12
C MET A 7 -12.40 3.90 16.13
N ASN A 8 -12.98 3.20 15.16
CA ASN A 8 -13.97 3.75 14.22
C ASN A 8 -13.57 5.07 13.53
N ILE A 9 -12.28 5.22 13.17
CA ILE A 9 -11.77 6.43 12.49
C ILE A 9 -12.24 6.42 11.02
N PRO A 10 -12.88 7.50 10.53
CA PRO A 10 -13.26 7.61 9.13
C PRO A 10 -12.06 7.44 8.18
N PRO A 11 -12.19 6.66 7.09
CA PRO A 11 -11.12 6.47 6.12
C PRO A 11 -10.50 7.78 5.61
N SER A 12 -11.30 8.82 5.38
CA SER A 12 -10.85 10.15 4.95
C SER A 12 -9.87 10.81 5.93
N HIS A 13 -9.94 10.49 7.22
CA HIS A 13 -9.02 11.04 8.22
C HIS A 13 -7.65 10.35 8.20
N ILE A 14 -7.55 9.15 7.62
CA ILE A 14 -6.26 8.45 7.51
C ILE A 14 -5.32 9.22 6.59
N SER A 15 -5.85 9.88 5.56
CA SER A 15 -5.09 10.69 4.60
C SER A 15 -4.51 11.97 5.23
N LEU A 16 -4.89 12.31 6.46
CA LEU A 16 -4.28 13.42 7.23
C LEU A 16 -2.97 13.05 7.90
N LEU A 17 -2.66 11.75 8.00
CA LEU A 17 -1.36 11.28 8.48
C LEU A 17 -0.32 11.53 7.39
N ASP A 18 0.89 11.92 7.77
CA ASP A 18 1.99 12.06 6.81
C ASP A 18 2.70 10.72 6.60
N ALA A 19 3.17 10.09 7.69
CA ALA A 19 3.96 8.86 7.64
C ALA A 19 3.56 7.85 8.73
N LEU A 20 3.86 6.57 8.46
CA LEU A 20 3.66 5.43 9.34
C LEU A 20 4.97 4.65 9.49
N ILE A 21 5.32 4.28 10.73
CA ILE A 21 6.54 3.52 11.04
C ILE A 21 6.13 2.22 11.72
N LEU A 22 6.51 1.08 11.16
CA LEU A 22 6.35 -0.23 11.81
C LEU A 22 7.62 -0.60 12.55
N ILE A 23 7.50 -0.83 13.86
CA ILE A 23 8.61 -1.28 14.72
C ILE A 23 8.26 -2.67 15.24
N GLU A 24 9.17 -3.62 15.05
CA GLU A 24 8.99 -5.00 15.51
C GLU A 24 10.20 -5.49 16.31
N ARG A 25 9.94 -6.46 17.20
CA ARG A 25 10.99 -7.28 17.79
C ARG A 25 11.31 -8.41 16.82
N VAL A 26 12.54 -8.45 16.33
CA VAL A 26 13.01 -9.41 15.33
C VAL A 26 14.19 -10.22 15.86
N TYR A 27 14.43 -11.37 15.23
CA TYR A 27 15.71 -12.06 15.36
C TYR A 27 16.79 -11.29 14.61
N LEU A 28 17.96 -11.14 15.24
CA LEU A 28 19.09 -10.46 14.63
C LEU A 28 19.93 -11.47 13.84
N PRO A 29 20.38 -11.14 12.61
CA PRO A 29 21.29 -11.99 11.85
C PRO A 29 22.61 -12.23 12.57
N LYS A 30 23.07 -11.22 13.32
CA LYS A 30 24.25 -11.28 14.18
C LYS A 30 23.83 -10.89 15.61
N PRO A 31 24.16 -11.71 16.63
CA PRO A 31 23.86 -11.37 18.01
C PRO A 31 24.50 -10.04 18.40
N PHE A 32 23.71 -9.14 18.97
CA PHE A 32 24.20 -7.86 19.48
C PHE A 32 24.27 -7.92 21.01
N LYS A 33 25.46 -7.71 21.58
CA LYS A 33 25.70 -7.83 23.03
C LYS A 33 25.16 -9.15 23.61
N GLY A 34 25.38 -10.27 22.91
CA GLY A 34 24.92 -11.61 23.31
C GLY A 34 23.42 -11.87 23.16
N ARG A 35 22.64 -10.94 22.61
CA ARG A 35 21.20 -11.10 22.39
C ARG A 35 20.90 -11.47 20.94
N ALA A 36 20.16 -12.54 20.74
CA ALA A 36 19.67 -12.98 19.42
C ALA A 36 18.47 -12.17 18.91
N PHE A 37 17.94 -11.24 19.70
CA PHE A 37 16.77 -10.44 19.37
C PHE A 37 17.04 -8.95 19.56
N GLY A 38 16.43 -8.13 18.71
CA GLY A 38 16.46 -6.68 18.78
C GLY A 38 15.17 -6.06 18.28
N ARG A 39 15.05 -4.74 18.42
CA ARG A 39 13.98 -3.96 17.78
C ARG A 39 14.53 -3.37 16.47
N ARG A 40 13.73 -3.44 15.41
CA ARG A 40 14.02 -2.84 14.11
C ARG A 40 12.78 -2.12 13.61
N VAL A 41 13.00 -0.98 12.96
CA VAL A 41 11.99 -0.39 12.09
C VAL A 41 11.90 -1.30 10.86
N ARG A 42 10.77 -1.96 10.63
CA ARG A 42 10.59 -2.86 9.48
C ARG A 42 10.33 -2.09 8.20
N TYR A 43 9.46 -1.08 8.30
CA TYR A 43 9.04 -0.28 7.18
C TYR A 43 8.75 1.15 7.63
N ILE A 44 8.98 2.09 6.72
CA ILE A 44 8.50 3.46 6.77
C ILE A 44 7.66 3.67 5.52
N TRP A 45 6.39 4.05 5.72
CA TRP A 45 5.47 4.40 4.65
C TRP A 45 5.05 5.85 4.75
N GLU A 46 4.86 6.48 3.61
CA GLU A 46 4.16 7.76 3.49
C GLU A 46 2.72 7.52 3.04
N VAL A 47 1.80 8.25 3.65
CA VAL A 47 0.37 8.15 3.34
C VAL A 47 0.05 9.15 2.24
N ALA A 48 -0.14 8.62 1.02
CA ALA A 48 -0.61 9.46 -0.07
C ALA A 48 -2.12 9.67 0.01
N ASP A 49 -2.86 8.62 0.40
CA ASP A 49 -4.30 8.62 0.67
C ASP A 49 -4.69 7.31 1.38
N TYR A 50 -5.95 7.19 1.80
CA TYR A 50 -6.45 5.94 2.37
C TYR A 50 -6.35 4.80 1.35
N GLY A 51 -5.66 3.73 1.75
CA GLY A 51 -5.44 2.58 0.87
C GLY A 51 -4.37 2.79 -0.20
N ARG A 52 -3.61 3.89 -0.13
CA ARG A 52 -2.47 4.18 -1.03
C ARG A 52 -1.28 4.67 -0.22
N TYR A 53 -0.30 3.79 -0.06
CA TYR A 53 0.88 4.02 0.77
C TYR A 53 2.15 3.83 -0.06
N ILE A 54 3.13 4.70 0.15
CA ILE A 54 4.42 4.68 -0.56
C ILE A 54 5.49 4.21 0.42
N THR A 55 6.17 3.11 0.12
CA THR A 55 7.28 2.64 0.96
C THR A 55 8.53 3.46 0.70
N ILE A 56 9.05 4.12 1.74
CA ILE A 56 10.26 4.95 1.67
C ILE A 56 11.47 4.24 2.26
N ALA A 57 11.27 3.39 3.25
CA ALA A 57 12.33 2.57 3.81
C ALA A 57 11.83 1.18 4.17
N GLU A 58 12.67 0.17 3.94
CA GLU A 58 12.45 -1.22 4.33
C GLU A 58 13.72 -1.79 4.95
N TRP A 59 13.58 -2.58 6.00
CA TRP A 59 14.68 -3.33 6.61
C TRP A 59 14.88 -4.68 5.92
N ASP A 60 16.11 -4.94 5.47
CA ASP A 60 16.56 -6.21 4.93
C ASP A 60 17.01 -7.14 6.06
N PRO A 61 16.28 -8.24 6.34
CA PRO A 61 16.62 -9.17 7.41
C PRO A 61 17.90 -9.96 7.16
N LEU A 62 18.40 -10.08 5.93
CA LEU A 62 19.59 -10.89 5.66
C LEU A 62 20.86 -10.11 5.96
N SER A 63 20.90 -8.84 5.55
CA SER A 63 22.07 -7.97 5.74
C SER A 63 22.03 -7.13 7.02
N ASP A 64 20.88 -7.06 7.72
CA ASP A 64 20.61 -6.11 8.81
C ASP A 64 20.84 -4.65 8.38
N THR A 65 20.45 -4.32 7.13
CA THR A 65 20.57 -2.97 6.56
C THR A 65 19.21 -2.44 6.11
N PHE A 66 19.16 -1.17 5.71
CA PHE A 66 17.95 -0.53 5.20
C PHE A 66 18.07 -0.25 3.71
N ARG A 67 17.01 -0.52 2.96
CA ARG A 67 16.79 -0.04 1.60
C ARG A 67 15.92 1.20 1.69
N THR A 68 16.32 2.28 1.02
CA THR A 68 15.60 3.55 1.07
C THR A 68 15.41 4.15 -0.33
N ASP A 69 14.31 4.86 -0.51
CA ASP A 69 13.96 5.62 -1.73
C ASP A 69 13.40 7.00 -1.34
N PHE A 70 14.28 7.84 -0.78
CA PHE A 70 13.93 9.22 -0.45
C PHE A 70 13.56 10.09 -1.67
N PRO A 71 14.14 9.90 -2.87
CA PRO A 71 13.67 10.60 -4.07
C PRO A 71 12.21 10.34 -4.43
N ALA A 72 11.63 9.19 -4.04
CA ALA A 72 10.20 8.93 -4.21
C ALA A 72 9.29 9.53 -3.12
N SER A 73 9.85 10.20 -2.10
CA SER A 73 9.08 10.78 -1.00
C SER A 73 8.17 11.92 -1.49
N ILE A 74 6.87 11.78 -1.20
CA ILE A 74 5.85 12.82 -1.42
C ILE A 74 5.83 13.83 -0.29
N ILE A 75 6.28 13.46 0.91
CA ILE A 75 6.40 14.39 2.04
C ILE A 75 7.54 15.37 1.77
N LEU A 76 8.68 14.91 1.26
CA LEU A 76 9.79 15.80 0.90
C LEU A 76 9.36 16.79 -0.19
N ASP A 77 8.54 16.37 -1.16
CA ASP A 77 7.93 17.28 -2.15
C ASP A 77 7.07 18.36 -1.49
N ARG A 78 6.21 17.97 -0.54
CA ARG A 78 5.36 18.92 0.21
C ARG A 78 6.21 19.90 1.04
N ILE A 79 7.28 19.41 1.66
CA ILE A 79 8.21 20.26 2.43
C ILE A 79 8.91 21.25 1.51
N ALA A 80 9.46 20.79 0.38
CA ALA A 80 10.13 21.61 -0.62
C ALA A 80 9.22 22.75 -1.09
N LEU A 81 7.98 22.43 -1.47
CA LEU A 81 6.97 23.43 -1.84
C LEU A 81 6.67 24.42 -0.71
N ARG A 82 6.51 23.95 0.52
CA ARG A 82 6.19 24.80 1.68
C ARG A 82 7.29 25.83 1.98
N ILE A 83 8.55 25.46 1.80
CA ILE A 83 9.70 26.32 2.11
C ILE A 83 10.24 27.04 0.86
N GLY A 84 9.62 26.86 -0.30
CA GLY A 84 10.03 27.48 -1.57
C GLY A 84 11.38 26.98 -2.09
N LYS A 85 11.70 25.70 -1.89
CA LYS A 85 12.94 25.07 -2.36
C LYS A 85 12.65 23.93 -3.35
N SER A 86 13.68 23.48 -4.07
CA SER A 86 13.59 22.28 -4.90
C SER A 86 13.61 21.01 -4.05
N LYS A 87 13.19 19.88 -4.64
CA LYS A 87 13.28 18.58 -3.96
C LYS A 87 14.73 18.21 -3.70
N GLU A 88 15.61 18.54 -4.64
CA GLU A 88 17.05 18.33 -4.58
C GLU A 88 17.65 19.06 -3.36
N ASP A 89 17.30 20.33 -3.13
CA ASP A 89 17.76 21.09 -1.96
C ASP A 89 17.35 20.42 -0.63
N VAL A 90 16.13 19.88 -0.59
CA VAL A 90 15.61 19.19 0.61
C VAL A 90 16.32 17.84 0.81
N LEU A 91 16.62 17.13 -0.27
CA LEU A 91 17.41 15.90 -0.22
C LEU A 91 18.84 16.16 0.23
N GLU A 92 19.48 17.24 -0.25
CA GLU A 92 20.79 17.67 0.23
C GLU A 92 20.77 17.95 1.73
N GLU A 93 19.76 18.67 2.22
CA GLU A 93 19.58 18.91 3.66
C GLU A 93 19.35 17.61 4.45
N LEU A 94 18.63 16.64 3.89
CA LEU A 94 18.48 15.31 4.48
C LEU A 94 19.83 14.59 4.63
N TRP A 95 20.70 14.68 3.62
CA TRP A 95 22.06 14.13 3.69
C TRP A 95 22.95 14.85 4.70
N ARG A 96 22.85 16.18 4.80
CA ARG A 96 23.55 16.97 5.83
C ARG A 96 23.17 16.52 7.23
N ARG A 97 21.86 16.40 7.52
CA ARG A 97 21.36 15.93 8.81
C ARG A 97 21.81 14.50 9.13
N LYS A 98 21.83 13.61 8.13
CA LYS A 98 22.40 12.27 8.28
C LYS A 98 23.86 12.35 8.71
N ALA A 99 24.68 13.16 8.04
CA ALA A 99 26.10 13.28 8.35
C ALA A 99 26.34 13.78 9.79
N VAL A 100 25.51 14.72 10.27
CA VAL A 100 25.53 15.17 11.67
C VAL A 100 25.23 14.02 12.64
N LEU A 101 24.18 13.23 12.40
CA LEU A 101 23.86 12.08 13.25
C LEU A 101 24.96 11.01 13.23
N GLU A 102 25.57 10.73 12.08
CA GLU A 102 26.71 9.82 11.97
C GLU A 102 27.95 10.35 12.69
N TRP A 103 28.20 11.66 12.63
CA TRP A 103 29.25 12.30 13.41
C TRP A 103 29.00 12.15 14.91
N MET A 104 27.77 12.32 15.39
CA MET A 104 27.41 12.11 16.80
C MET A 104 27.69 10.66 17.25
N ILE A 105 27.34 9.68 16.41
CA ILE A 105 27.60 8.25 16.69
C ILE A 105 29.11 7.99 16.80
N ARG A 106 29.91 8.51 15.85
CA ARG A 106 31.38 8.36 15.86
C ARG A 106 32.03 8.97 17.10
N ASN A 107 31.48 10.07 17.60
CA ASN A 107 31.93 10.74 18.82
C ASN A 107 31.29 10.17 20.10
N ASN A 108 30.54 9.06 20.00
CA ASN A 108 29.89 8.39 21.12
C ASN A 108 28.95 9.31 21.93
N ILE A 109 28.25 10.22 21.24
CA ILE A 109 27.32 11.17 21.85
C ILE A 109 25.94 10.51 21.93
N THR A 110 25.60 9.99 23.10
CA THR A 110 24.34 9.25 23.34
C THR A 110 23.43 9.88 24.39
N GLU A 111 23.96 10.82 25.18
CA GLU A 111 23.21 11.49 26.25
C GLU A 111 22.19 12.47 25.68
N LEU A 112 20.94 12.40 26.15
CA LEU A 112 19.81 13.15 25.59
C LEU A 112 20.06 14.67 25.57
N LYS A 113 20.68 15.19 26.62
CA LYS A 113 20.99 16.63 26.75
C LYS A 113 21.97 17.08 25.68
N ASP A 114 23.02 16.30 25.45
CA ASP A 114 24.07 16.63 24.48
C ASP A 114 23.55 16.50 23.06
N VAL A 115 22.76 15.45 22.79
CA VAL A 115 22.03 15.26 21.54
C VAL A 115 21.16 16.47 21.22
N ALA A 116 20.36 16.92 22.20
CA ALA A 116 19.50 18.08 22.02
C ALA A 116 20.31 19.35 21.72
N ASN A 117 21.37 19.62 22.49
CA ASN A 117 22.24 20.79 22.28
C ASN A 117 22.81 20.83 20.87
N ILE A 118 23.32 19.69 20.37
CA ILE A 118 23.87 19.59 19.01
C ILE A 118 22.80 19.87 17.96
N ILE A 119 21.61 19.30 18.12
CA ILE A 119 20.49 19.56 17.20
C ILE A 119 20.15 21.05 17.19
N TYR A 120 20.07 21.71 18.35
CA TYR A 120 19.82 23.16 18.43
C TYR A 120 20.93 23.98 17.79
N SER A 121 22.20 23.64 18.02
CA SER A 121 23.34 24.31 17.39
C SER A 121 23.30 24.19 15.87
N TYR A 122 23.02 22.99 15.34
CA TYR A 122 22.85 22.79 13.91
C TYR A 122 21.68 23.62 13.34
N TYR A 123 20.53 23.69 14.04
CA TYR A 123 19.41 24.53 13.61
C TYR A 123 19.71 26.03 13.61
N THR A 124 20.62 26.48 14.48
CA THR A 124 20.96 27.91 14.60
C THR A 124 21.84 28.36 13.45
N ASP A 125 22.89 27.60 13.14
CA ASP A 125 23.80 27.88 12.02
C ASP A 125 24.40 26.57 11.47
N PRO A 126 23.73 25.96 10.47
CA PRO A 126 24.17 24.68 9.91
C PRO A 126 25.57 24.73 9.31
N GLU A 127 25.89 25.79 8.56
CA GLU A 127 27.17 25.91 7.84
C GLU A 127 28.34 26.06 8.80
N LYS A 128 28.17 26.91 9.82
CA LYS A 128 29.17 27.05 10.88
C LYS A 128 29.36 25.74 11.63
N PHE A 129 28.27 25.05 11.97
CA PHE A 129 28.32 23.78 12.69
C PHE A 129 29.10 22.71 11.90
N LEU A 130 28.77 22.53 10.62
CA LEU A 130 29.44 21.55 9.76
C LEU A 130 30.94 21.86 9.61
N LYS A 131 31.30 23.15 9.46
CA LYS A 131 32.69 23.58 9.35
C LYS A 131 33.49 23.40 10.64
N GLU A 132 32.92 23.79 11.79
CA GLU A 132 33.58 23.68 13.10
C GLU A 132 33.91 22.24 13.48
N HIS A 133 33.07 21.30 13.06
CA HIS A 133 33.21 19.88 13.38
C HIS A 133 33.77 19.06 12.20
N GLU A 134 34.20 19.72 11.13
CA GLU A 134 34.80 19.12 9.93
C GLU A 134 33.94 17.98 9.36
N ILE A 135 32.62 18.18 9.30
CA ILE A 135 31.65 17.18 8.85
C ILE A 135 31.54 17.21 7.34
N GLU A 136 32.05 16.17 6.69
CA GLU A 136 31.84 15.95 5.25
C GLU A 136 30.47 15.34 4.96
N VAL A 137 29.78 15.91 3.98
CA VAL A 137 28.46 15.47 3.55
C VAL A 137 28.61 14.58 2.34
N VAL A 138 28.43 13.27 2.53
CA VAL A 138 28.42 12.30 1.44
C VAL A 138 26.97 12.04 1.04
N ALA A 139 26.56 12.56 -0.12
CA ALA A 139 25.30 12.15 -0.73
C ALA A 139 25.37 10.65 -1.06
N ALA A 140 24.37 9.87 -0.67
CA ALA A 140 24.34 8.47 -1.09
C ALA A 140 24.12 8.40 -2.60
N ALA A 141 24.84 7.50 -3.28
CA ALA A 141 24.50 7.12 -4.64
C ALA A 141 23.03 6.66 -4.68
N PRO A 142 22.27 6.96 -5.75
CA PRO A 142 20.90 6.45 -5.88
C PRO A 142 20.92 4.94 -5.69
N SER A 143 20.05 4.44 -4.81
CA SER A 143 19.88 3.00 -4.59
C SER A 143 19.40 2.38 -5.90
N VAL A 144 20.33 1.81 -6.67
CA VAL A 144 20.03 1.14 -7.93
C VAL A 144 19.11 -0.04 -7.61
N GLY A 145 17.80 0.12 -7.81
CA GLY A 145 16.84 -0.99 -7.83
C GLY A 145 15.70 -0.96 -6.81
N PHE A 146 15.65 -0.03 -5.85
CA PHE A 146 14.48 0.11 -4.98
C PHE A 146 13.61 1.27 -5.46
N LYS A 147 12.64 0.99 -6.34
CA LYS A 147 11.51 1.90 -6.58
C LYS A 147 10.50 1.57 -5.51
N GLY A 148 10.22 2.49 -4.59
CA GLY A 148 9.21 2.29 -3.55
C GLY A 148 7.92 1.71 -4.15
N GLU A 149 7.60 0.46 -3.82
CA GLU A 149 6.37 -0.15 -4.32
C GLU A 149 5.17 0.58 -3.70
N VAL A 150 4.23 1.01 -4.54
CA VAL A 150 2.94 1.49 -4.05
C VAL A 150 2.19 0.28 -3.53
N LEU A 151 2.12 0.14 -2.22
CA LEU A 151 1.32 -0.92 -1.59
C LEU A 151 -0.15 -0.55 -1.75
N ALA A 152 -0.73 -1.10 -2.81
CA ALA A 152 -2.12 -1.05 -3.26
C ALA A 152 -2.60 0.29 -3.88
N SER A 153 -3.20 0.17 -5.08
CA SER A 153 -4.24 1.06 -5.56
C SER A 153 -5.58 0.51 -5.05
N TRP A 154 -6.01 0.94 -3.86
CA TRP A 154 -7.37 0.64 -3.44
C TRP A 154 -8.35 1.53 -4.23
N SER A 155 -9.21 0.92 -5.06
CA SER A 155 -10.33 1.62 -5.68
C SER A 155 -11.47 1.76 -4.67
N PRO A 156 -11.91 2.97 -4.29
CA PRO A 156 -13.09 3.14 -3.48
C PRO A 156 -14.31 3.01 -4.41
N THR A 157 -15.08 1.94 -4.31
CA THR A 157 -16.47 2.00 -4.80
C THR A 157 -17.22 3.03 -3.98
N GLN A 158 -17.45 4.21 -4.56
CA GLN A 158 -18.43 5.18 -4.06
C GLN A 158 -19.80 4.50 -4.03
N LYS A 159 -20.43 4.46 -2.86
CA LYS A 159 -21.85 4.16 -2.76
C LYS A 159 -22.61 5.43 -3.17
N PRO A 160 -23.43 5.43 -4.25
CA PRO A 160 -24.29 6.57 -4.55
C PRO A 160 -25.38 6.72 -3.47
N PRO A 161 -26.00 7.90 -3.32
CA PRO A 161 -26.97 8.15 -2.26
C PRO A 161 -28.21 7.27 -2.41
N SER A 162 -28.77 6.88 -1.27
CA SER A 162 -29.95 6.05 -1.15
C SER A 162 -31.19 6.71 -1.77
N ILE A 163 -31.71 6.14 -2.85
CA ILE A 163 -33.09 6.36 -3.32
C ILE A 163 -33.96 5.27 -2.67
N PRO A 164 -35.10 5.62 -2.04
CA PRO A 164 -35.93 4.65 -1.34
C PRO A 164 -36.78 3.87 -2.34
N VAL A 165 -36.57 2.56 -2.46
CA VAL A 165 -37.46 1.70 -3.26
C VAL A 165 -37.82 0.42 -2.51
N LYS A 166 -39.12 0.17 -2.55
CA LYS A 166 -39.98 -0.81 -1.89
C LYS A 166 -39.46 -2.26 -1.87
N LYS A 167 -39.71 -2.98 -0.76
CA LYS A 167 -39.83 -4.46 -0.74
C LYS A 167 -41.00 -4.87 -1.68
N PRO A 168 -40.96 -5.98 -2.44
CA PRO A 168 -40.68 -7.36 -1.99
C PRO A 168 -39.80 -8.16 -3.01
N VAL A 169 -39.31 -9.39 -2.83
CA VAL A 169 -39.99 -10.71 -2.72
C VAL A 169 -38.96 -11.77 -2.27
N GLU A 170 -39.49 -12.82 -1.65
CA GLU A 170 -38.95 -14.04 -1.04
C GLU A 170 -37.61 -14.64 -1.52
N GLU A 171 -36.80 -15.03 -0.53
CA GLU A 171 -35.67 -15.96 -0.67
C GLU A 171 -36.20 -17.33 -1.11
N THR A 172 -35.89 -17.75 -2.33
CA THR A 172 -36.05 -19.14 -2.77
C THR A 172 -34.71 -19.85 -2.64
N GLU A 173 -34.67 -20.89 -1.81
CA GLU A 173 -33.54 -21.83 -1.72
C GLU A 173 -33.26 -22.45 -3.10
N VAL A 174 -32.07 -22.20 -3.66
CA VAL A 174 -31.67 -22.71 -4.98
C VAL A 174 -31.02 -24.10 -4.82
N LYS A 175 -31.54 -25.10 -5.53
CA LYS A 175 -31.18 -26.53 -5.47
C LYS A 175 -30.66 -27.03 -6.83
N GLY A 176 -29.33 -26.99 -7.01
CA GLY A 176 -28.63 -27.88 -7.95
C GLY A 176 -28.11 -27.26 -9.25
N VAL A 177 -27.57 -28.11 -10.14
CA VAL A 177 -26.89 -27.71 -11.39
C VAL A 177 -27.88 -27.16 -12.42
N GLU A 178 -29.14 -27.60 -12.39
CA GLU A 178 -30.19 -27.15 -13.31
C GLU A 178 -30.59 -25.69 -13.07
N ASP A 179 -30.66 -25.26 -11.81
CA ASP A 179 -30.89 -23.85 -11.47
C ASP A 179 -29.74 -22.96 -11.96
N ALA A 180 -28.51 -23.45 -11.87
CA ALA A 180 -27.34 -22.76 -12.39
C ALA A 180 -27.38 -22.62 -13.93
N ILE A 181 -27.93 -23.62 -14.64
CA ILE A 181 -28.11 -23.56 -16.09
C ILE A 181 -29.17 -22.53 -16.47
N ASN A 182 -30.32 -22.56 -15.80
CA ASN A 182 -31.42 -21.61 -16.06
C ASN A 182 -30.97 -20.17 -15.81
N TYR A 183 -30.26 -19.94 -14.71
CA TYR A 183 -29.67 -18.64 -14.38
C TYR A 183 -28.70 -18.13 -15.46
N VAL A 184 -27.83 -19.00 -16.00
CA VAL A 184 -26.89 -18.62 -17.07
C VAL A 184 -27.63 -18.27 -18.37
N ILE A 185 -28.65 -19.04 -18.74
CA ILE A 185 -29.45 -18.77 -19.94
C ILE A 185 -30.23 -17.46 -19.79
N GLU A 186 -30.87 -17.26 -18.64
CA GLU A 186 -31.62 -16.03 -18.34
C GLU A 186 -30.73 -14.80 -18.43
N LEU A 187 -29.54 -14.85 -17.81
CA LEU A 187 -28.57 -13.76 -17.89
C LEU A 187 -28.15 -13.45 -19.32
N LEU A 188 -27.86 -14.46 -20.13
CA LEU A 188 -27.49 -14.28 -21.54
C LEU A 188 -28.64 -13.70 -22.35
N SER A 189 -29.88 -14.11 -22.07
CA SER A 189 -31.08 -13.57 -22.75
C SER A 189 -31.34 -12.10 -22.41
N MET A 190 -31.03 -11.65 -21.19
CA MET A 190 -31.21 -10.27 -20.73
C MET A 190 -30.12 -9.30 -21.23
N SER A 191 -29.08 -9.81 -21.87
CA SER A 191 -27.85 -9.08 -22.22
C SER A 191 -27.50 -9.16 -23.71
N ASP A 192 -28.54 -9.23 -24.55
CA ASP A 192 -28.44 -9.33 -26.01
C ASP A 192 -27.55 -10.50 -26.49
N GLY A 193 -27.49 -11.59 -25.71
CA GLY A 193 -26.80 -12.82 -26.08
C GLY A 193 -25.29 -12.85 -25.85
N SER A 194 -24.69 -11.83 -25.21
CA SER A 194 -23.23 -11.81 -24.95
C SER A 194 -22.86 -11.12 -23.65
N ILE A 195 -22.15 -11.82 -22.75
CA ILE A 195 -21.63 -11.25 -21.49
C ILE A 195 -20.18 -11.61 -21.21
N PRO A 196 -19.43 -10.74 -20.52
CA PRO A 196 -18.15 -11.09 -19.95
C PRO A 196 -18.26 -12.31 -19.02
N TYR A 197 -17.29 -13.23 -19.13
CA TYR A 197 -17.25 -14.46 -18.34
C TYR A 197 -17.38 -14.21 -16.83
N TRP A 198 -16.71 -13.17 -16.34
CA TRP A 198 -16.72 -12.81 -14.93
C TRP A 198 -18.10 -12.31 -14.44
N GLN A 199 -18.94 -11.79 -15.33
CA GLN A 199 -20.22 -11.17 -14.99
C GLN A 199 -21.27 -12.19 -14.52
N ILE A 200 -21.18 -13.45 -14.98
CA ILE A 200 -22.05 -14.54 -14.52
C ILE A 200 -21.88 -14.80 -13.02
N PHE A 201 -20.64 -14.70 -12.53
CA PHE A 201 -20.31 -14.97 -11.14
C PHE A 201 -20.57 -13.78 -10.21
N ALA A 202 -20.81 -12.58 -10.75
CA ALA A 202 -20.87 -11.34 -9.99
C ALA A 202 -22.21 -11.13 -9.24
N LYS A 203 -23.29 -11.78 -9.70
CA LYS A 203 -24.66 -11.59 -9.17
C LYS A 203 -25.35 -12.87 -8.72
N ALA A 204 -24.65 -14.00 -8.76
CA ALA A 204 -25.27 -15.29 -8.50
C ALA A 204 -25.37 -15.56 -6.99
N SER A 205 -26.57 -15.88 -6.50
CA SER A 205 -26.76 -16.54 -5.20
C SER A 205 -26.43 -18.05 -5.25
N ILE A 206 -25.73 -18.49 -6.32
CA ILE A 206 -25.42 -19.88 -6.64
C ILE A 206 -23.91 -20.11 -6.44
N PRO A 207 -23.50 -21.23 -5.80
CA PRO A 207 -22.10 -21.63 -5.70
C PRO A 207 -21.37 -21.67 -7.05
N LYS A 208 -20.12 -21.19 -7.06
CA LYS A 208 -19.31 -21.04 -8.29
C LYS A 208 -19.07 -22.36 -9.02
N ASP A 209 -18.97 -23.47 -8.29
CA ASP A 209 -18.75 -24.80 -8.86
C ASP A 209 -19.95 -25.28 -9.69
N LEU A 210 -21.17 -24.96 -9.27
CA LEU A 210 -22.40 -25.27 -10.01
C LEU A 210 -22.50 -24.45 -11.30
N ILE A 211 -22.10 -23.18 -11.25
CA ILE A 211 -22.05 -22.31 -12.44
C ILE A 211 -21.02 -22.84 -13.46
N VAL A 212 -19.85 -23.28 -13.00
CA VAL A 212 -18.84 -23.88 -13.88
C VAL A 212 -19.36 -25.18 -14.52
N LYS A 213 -20.04 -26.04 -13.76
CA LYS A 213 -20.68 -27.26 -14.28
C LYS A 213 -21.76 -26.93 -15.32
N ALA A 214 -22.56 -25.90 -15.08
CA ALA A 214 -23.58 -25.43 -16.01
C ALA A 214 -22.97 -24.92 -17.32
N LEU A 215 -21.91 -24.12 -17.26
CA LEU A 215 -21.20 -23.62 -18.44
C LEU A 215 -20.57 -24.74 -19.27
N LEU A 216 -19.96 -25.73 -18.61
CA LEU A 216 -19.40 -26.90 -19.29
C LEU A 216 -20.50 -27.69 -20.01
N LYS A 217 -21.65 -27.88 -19.37
CA LYS A 217 -22.80 -28.58 -19.97
C LYS A 217 -23.37 -27.81 -21.16
N LEU A 218 -23.62 -26.51 -21.02
CA LEU A 218 -24.12 -25.66 -22.12
C LEU A 218 -23.15 -25.59 -23.31
N ARG A 219 -21.84 -25.60 -23.04
CA ARG A 219 -20.82 -25.67 -24.10
C ARG A 219 -20.81 -27.03 -24.79
N SER A 220 -20.96 -28.11 -24.04
CA SER A 220 -21.03 -29.47 -24.62
C SER A 220 -22.30 -29.68 -25.46
N GLU A 221 -23.39 -29.00 -25.11
CA GLU A 221 -24.64 -28.97 -25.85
C GLU A 221 -24.60 -27.99 -27.04
N GLY A 222 -23.50 -27.27 -27.24
CA GLY A 222 -23.31 -26.32 -28.34
C GLY A 222 -24.13 -25.02 -28.23
N LYS A 223 -24.76 -24.76 -27.08
CA LYS A 223 -25.65 -23.61 -26.84
C LYS A 223 -24.89 -22.31 -26.57
N ILE A 224 -23.65 -22.41 -26.13
CA ILE A 224 -22.80 -21.25 -25.83
C ILE A 224 -21.40 -21.41 -26.43
N GLU A 225 -20.80 -20.28 -26.78
CA GLU A 225 -19.40 -20.17 -27.18
C GLU A 225 -18.65 -19.29 -26.17
N ILE A 226 -17.44 -19.71 -25.80
CA ILE A 226 -16.56 -18.96 -24.89
C ILE A 226 -15.30 -18.59 -25.66
N SER A 227 -15.18 -17.33 -26.03
CA SER A 227 -14.06 -16.78 -26.82
C SER A 227 -13.65 -15.41 -26.26
N GLU A 228 -12.34 -15.15 -26.17
CA GLU A 228 -11.79 -13.85 -25.75
C GLU A 228 -12.36 -13.31 -24.40
N GLY A 229 -12.72 -14.21 -23.49
CA GLY A 229 -13.28 -13.84 -22.18
C GLY A 229 -14.76 -13.44 -22.19
N LEU A 230 -15.45 -13.60 -23.32
CA LEU A 230 -16.89 -13.43 -23.49
C LEU A 230 -17.58 -14.80 -23.59
N ILE A 231 -18.80 -14.87 -23.07
CA ILE A 231 -19.72 -15.97 -23.25
C ILE A 231 -20.84 -15.47 -24.14
N LYS A 232 -21.01 -16.11 -25.30
CA LYS A 232 -22.04 -15.79 -26.28
C LYS A 232 -23.02 -16.94 -26.40
N LEU A 233 -24.30 -16.61 -26.48
CA LEU A 233 -25.33 -17.57 -26.83
C LEU A 233 -25.21 -17.85 -28.33
N LYS A 234 -25.13 -19.13 -28.69
CA LYS A 234 -25.12 -19.54 -30.09
C LYS A 234 -26.57 -19.65 -30.52
N GLU A 235 -27.05 -18.68 -31.30
CA GLU A 235 -28.39 -18.77 -31.89
C GLU A 235 -28.48 -20.07 -32.71
N SER A 236 -29.58 -20.82 -32.54
CA SER A 236 -29.89 -22.01 -33.33
C SER A 236 -30.37 -21.61 -34.73
#